data_AF-A0A2G5WS66-F1
#
_entry.id   AF-A0A2G5WS66-F1
#
_cell.length_a   1.000
_cell.length_b   1.000
_cell.length_c   1.000
_cell.angle_alpha   90.00
_cell.angle_beta   90.00
_cell.angle_gamma   90.00
#
_symmetry.space_group_name_H-M   'P 1'
#
loop_
_entity.id
_entity.type
_entity.pdbx_description
1 polymer ?
#
loop_
_entity_poly.entity_id
_entity_poly.type
_entity_poly.pdbx_seq_one_letter_code
_entity_poly.pdbx_strand_id
1 'polypeptide(L)'
;MIWQGGIFLYDRQAAVDYADKWWNSRNPAFPSFEDDCTNFISQCLLAGGAPMHGQPNREKGWWMQKGTWSFSYTVAHSMRWYLATSTKGLTATQVKTPQELQLGDVISYDFHGDGRFDHTTIVTAKNGDMPLVNAHTYDAYHRTWDYKDSYAYSPNAKYIFFKINDHFS
;
A
#
# COMPACT_ATOMS: atom_id res chain seq x y z
N MET A 1 18.68 -17.00 1.38
CA MET A 1 18.36 -15.99 0.34
C MET A 1 19.32 -16.20 -0.81
N ILE A 2 18.91 -16.96 -1.83
CA ILE A 2 19.78 -17.30 -2.97
C ILE A 2 19.59 -16.26 -4.05
N TRP A 3 20.64 -15.48 -4.28
CA TRP A 3 20.77 -14.52 -5.37
C TRP A 3 21.35 -15.22 -6.61
N GLN A 4 20.52 -15.45 -7.62
CA GLN A 4 20.95 -15.66 -9.01
C GLN A 4 19.90 -15.03 -9.94
N GLY A 5 20.25 -13.94 -10.64
CA GLY A 5 19.46 -13.43 -11.78
C GLY A 5 18.46 -12.27 -11.56
N GLY A 6 18.51 -11.55 -10.43
CA GLY A 6 17.99 -10.18 -10.31
C GLY A 6 16.46 -9.97 -10.34
N ILE A 7 15.65 -11.01 -10.12
CA ILE A 7 14.20 -10.89 -9.99
C ILE A 7 13.83 -10.94 -8.50
N PHE A 8 13.13 -9.92 -8.01
CA PHE A 8 12.52 -9.97 -6.67
C PHE A 8 11.10 -10.52 -6.81
N LEU A 9 10.73 -11.43 -5.90
CA LEU A 9 9.40 -12.03 -5.86
C LEU A 9 8.59 -11.40 -4.73
N TYR A 10 7.35 -11.04 -5.03
CA TYR A 10 6.41 -10.53 -4.05
C TYR A 10 5.73 -11.68 -3.30
N ASP A 11 6.06 -11.83 -2.02
CA ASP A 11 5.35 -12.72 -1.11
C ASP A 11 4.11 -12.01 -0.55
N ARG A 12 2.98 -12.25 -1.23
CA ARG A 12 1.68 -11.72 -0.84
C ARG A 12 1.29 -12.09 0.59
N GLN A 13 1.58 -13.33 1.00
CA GLN A 13 1.20 -13.79 2.34
C GLN A 13 2.04 -13.10 3.40
N ALA A 14 3.34 -12.91 3.18
CA ALA A 14 4.19 -12.16 4.10
C ALA A 14 3.72 -10.70 4.27
N ALA A 15 3.20 -10.06 3.22
CA ALA A 15 2.60 -8.74 3.33
C ALA A 15 1.32 -8.74 4.17
N VAL A 16 0.46 -9.75 4.00
CA VAL A 16 -0.76 -9.93 4.81
C VAL A 16 -0.43 -10.23 6.26
N ASP A 17 0.49 -11.15 6.53
CA ASP A 17 0.90 -11.51 7.90
C ASP A 17 1.48 -10.30 8.64
N TYR A 18 2.24 -9.46 7.93
CA TYR A 18 2.71 -8.19 8.49
C TYR A 18 1.55 -7.26 8.83
N ALA A 19 0.61 -7.09 7.89
CA ALA A 19 -0.54 -6.23 8.07
C ALA A 19 -1.44 -6.69 9.22
N ASP A 20 -1.67 -8.01 9.35
CA ASP A 20 -2.47 -8.61 10.42
C ASP A 20 -1.76 -8.60 11.77
N LYS A 21 -0.43 -8.57 11.80
CA LYS A 21 0.33 -8.40 13.05
C LYS A 21 0.27 -6.97 13.58
N TRP A 22 0.38 -5.98 12.69
CA TRP A 22 0.61 -4.60 13.07
C TRP A 22 -0.63 -3.70 12.94
N TRP A 23 -1.80 -4.21 12.50
CA TRP A 23 -2.99 -3.38 12.23
C TRP A 23 -3.40 -2.38 13.33
N ASN A 24 -3.10 -2.66 14.61
CA ASN A 24 -3.43 -1.82 15.77
C ASN A 24 -2.20 -1.31 16.55
N SER A 25 -1.00 -1.44 15.99
CA SER A 25 0.24 -1.04 16.69
C SER A 25 1.32 -0.64 15.70
N ARG A 26 2.27 0.20 16.14
CA ARG A 26 3.31 0.70 15.24
C ARG A 26 4.57 -0.12 15.44
N ASN A 27 5.15 -0.61 14.35
CA ASN A 27 6.39 -1.37 14.41
C ASN A 27 7.55 -0.43 14.78
N PRO A 28 8.22 -0.64 15.94
CA PRO A 28 9.28 0.25 16.41
C PRO A 28 10.53 0.26 15.52
N ALA A 29 10.65 -0.66 14.57
CA ALA A 29 11.71 -0.64 13.57
C ALA A 29 11.57 0.50 12.54
N PHE A 30 10.40 1.15 12.47
CA PHE A 30 10.09 2.22 11.54
C PHE A 30 9.65 3.50 12.27
N PRO A 31 9.84 4.68 11.65
CA PRO A 31 9.23 5.91 12.15
C PRO A 31 7.71 5.78 12.21
N SER A 32 7.10 6.37 13.24
CA SER A 32 5.65 6.52 13.35
C SER A 32 5.24 7.92 12.91
N PHE A 33 4.08 8.02 12.27
CA PHE A 33 3.48 9.28 11.84
C PHE A 33 2.09 9.43 12.45
N GLU A 34 1.55 10.66 12.48
CA GLU A 34 0.13 10.88 12.79
C GLU A 34 -0.74 10.34 11.65
N ASP A 35 -0.46 10.77 10.42
CA ASP A 35 -1.01 10.20 9.19
C ASP A 35 -0.16 9.01 8.72
N ASP A 36 -0.46 7.82 9.26
CA ASP A 36 0.41 6.65 9.13
C ASP A 36 -0.01 5.65 8.04
N CYS A 37 -1.13 5.87 7.35
CA CYS A 37 -1.67 4.91 6.38
C CYS A 37 -0.62 4.42 5.37
N THR A 38 0.06 5.33 4.68
CA THR A 38 1.00 4.97 3.61
C THR A 38 2.31 4.39 4.14
N ASN A 39 2.76 4.85 5.32
CA ASN A 39 3.93 4.27 5.98
C ASN A 39 3.66 2.81 6.36
N PHE A 40 2.49 2.53 6.96
CA PHE A 40 2.06 1.17 7.26
C PHE A 40 1.94 0.30 6.01
N ILE A 41 1.26 0.76 4.95
CA ILE A 41 1.15 0.00 3.70
C ILE A 41 2.52 -0.24 3.08
N SER A 42 3.43 0.74 3.12
CA SER A 42 4.79 0.57 2.62
C SER A 42 5.57 -0.48 3.42
N GLN A 43 5.38 -0.55 4.74
CA GLN A 43 5.98 -1.62 5.54
C GLN A 43 5.40 -3.01 5.18
N CYS A 44 4.11 -3.12 4.89
CA CYS A 44 3.49 -4.37 4.43
C CYS A 44 4.09 -4.82 3.08
N LEU A 45 4.20 -3.90 2.12
CA LEU A 45 4.79 -4.17 0.81
C LEU A 45 6.27 -4.56 0.91
N LEU A 46 7.02 -3.90 1.80
CA LEU A 46 8.42 -4.23 2.10
C LEU A 46 8.54 -5.62 2.72
N ALA A 47 7.65 -5.98 3.67
CA ALA A 47 7.61 -7.30 4.27
C ALA A 47 7.29 -8.40 3.25
N GLY A 48 6.48 -8.08 2.23
CA GLY A 48 6.27 -8.93 1.06
C GLY A 48 7.44 -8.98 0.07
N GLY A 49 8.57 -8.31 0.36
CA GLY A 49 9.78 -8.41 -0.47
C GLY A 49 9.86 -7.41 -1.62
N ALA A 50 8.99 -6.40 -1.65
CA ALA A 50 9.10 -5.33 -2.65
C ALA A 50 10.44 -4.57 -2.52
N PRO A 51 11.23 -4.45 -3.59
CA PRO A 51 12.53 -3.80 -3.54
C PRO A 51 12.40 -2.27 -3.53
N MET A 52 13.09 -1.64 -2.59
CA MET A 52 13.20 -0.18 -2.52
C MET A 52 14.18 0.36 -3.57
N HIS A 53 13.89 1.53 -4.15
CA HIS A 53 14.79 2.23 -5.05
C HIS A 53 14.53 3.75 -5.08
N GLY A 54 15.46 4.52 -5.64
CA GLY A 54 15.29 5.97 -5.89
C GLY A 54 15.99 6.89 -4.88
N GLN A 55 16.57 6.33 -3.82
CA GLN A 55 17.38 7.06 -2.86
C GLN A 55 18.59 7.76 -3.52
N PRO A 56 19.02 8.94 -3.02
CA PRO A 56 18.50 9.65 -1.83
C PRO A 56 17.44 10.72 -2.16
N ASN A 57 16.94 10.82 -3.39
CA ASN A 57 15.99 11.87 -3.76
C ASN A 57 14.58 11.54 -3.23
N ARG A 58 14.01 12.43 -2.40
CA ARG A 58 12.69 12.21 -1.77
C ARG A 58 11.53 12.25 -2.76
N GLU A 59 11.70 12.88 -3.92
CA GLU A 59 10.70 12.95 -4.98
C GLU A 59 10.72 11.73 -5.91
N LYS A 60 11.69 10.82 -5.76
CA LYS A 60 11.90 9.70 -6.68
C LYS A 60 11.86 8.35 -5.99
N GLY A 61 11.26 7.39 -6.71
CA GLY A 61 11.21 5.99 -6.32
C GLY A 61 10.30 5.74 -5.12
N TRP A 62 10.56 4.64 -4.42
CA TRP A 62 9.87 4.22 -3.21
C TRP A 62 10.91 3.61 -2.28
N TRP A 63 11.22 4.30 -1.18
CA TRP A 63 12.29 3.89 -0.27
C TRP A 63 12.22 4.57 1.10
N MET A 64 12.77 3.88 2.09
CA MET A 64 13.16 4.43 3.38
C MET A 64 14.57 3.94 3.74
N GLN A 65 15.44 4.86 4.16
CA GLN A 65 16.82 4.56 4.55
C GLN A 65 17.31 5.55 5.60
N LYS A 66 17.91 5.04 6.69
CA LYS A 66 18.60 5.84 7.73
C LYS A 66 17.78 7.04 8.23
N GLY A 67 16.50 6.85 8.50
CA GLY A 67 15.61 7.92 8.99
C GLY A 67 15.20 8.96 7.95
N THR A 68 15.45 8.71 6.65
CA THR A 68 14.91 9.50 5.53
C THR A 68 14.09 8.60 4.61
N TRP A 69 13.18 9.17 3.83
CA TRP A 69 12.26 8.42 2.95
C TRP A 69 11.79 9.26 1.76
N SER A 70 11.33 8.58 0.69
CA SER A 70 10.59 9.20 -0.41
C SER A 70 9.18 9.59 0.00
N PHE A 71 8.60 10.59 -0.66
CA PHE A 71 7.20 10.98 -0.42
C PHE A 71 6.24 9.82 -0.69
N SER A 72 6.48 9.03 -1.73
CA SER A 72 5.70 7.82 -2.04
C SER A 72 5.70 6.77 -0.93
N TYR A 73 6.71 6.73 -0.05
CA TYR A 73 6.76 5.77 1.05
C TYR A 73 5.84 6.16 2.22
N THR A 74 5.48 7.45 2.35
CA THR A 74 4.74 7.95 3.53
C THR A 74 3.52 8.82 3.21
N VAL A 75 3.27 9.22 1.96
CA VAL A 75 2.16 10.11 1.57
C VAL A 75 1.26 9.44 0.55
N ALA A 76 -0.04 9.34 0.85
CA ALA A 76 -1.02 8.61 0.06
C ALA A 76 -1.10 9.09 -1.41
N HIS A 77 -1.16 10.41 -1.61
CA HIS A 77 -1.18 10.98 -2.96
C HIS A 77 0.08 10.65 -3.77
N SER A 78 1.26 10.70 -3.14
CA SER A 78 2.51 10.35 -3.80
C SER A 78 2.61 8.84 -4.08
N MET A 79 2.13 7.98 -3.18
CA MET A 79 2.07 6.53 -3.38
C MET A 79 1.20 6.16 -4.57
N ARG A 80 -0.01 6.76 -4.67
CA ARG A 80 -0.91 6.56 -5.80
C ARG A 80 -0.24 6.87 -7.14
N TRP A 81 0.47 8.00 -7.24
CA TRP A 81 1.18 8.35 -8.47
C TRP A 81 2.36 7.42 -8.75
N TYR A 82 3.09 7.01 -7.72
CA TYR A 82 4.17 6.05 -7.85
C TYR A 82 3.65 4.71 -8.39
N LEU A 83 2.63 4.10 -7.76
CA LEU A 83 2.06 2.83 -8.21
C LEU A 83 1.49 2.90 -9.63
N ALA A 84 0.92 4.05 -10.03
CA ALA A 84 0.37 4.24 -11.37
C ALA A 84 1.43 4.38 -12.48
N THR A 85 2.69 4.70 -12.15
CA THR A 85 3.71 5.09 -13.14
C THR A 85 5.03 4.35 -13.02
N SER A 86 5.27 3.64 -11.91
CA SER A 86 6.52 2.94 -11.68
C SER A 86 6.71 1.80 -12.68
N THR A 87 7.89 1.72 -13.27
CA THR A 87 8.31 0.66 -14.19
C THR A 87 9.49 -0.16 -13.64
N LYS A 88 9.92 0.11 -12.41
CA LYS A 88 11.08 -0.52 -11.76
C LYS A 88 10.83 -0.70 -10.28
N GLY A 89 11.37 -1.77 -9.71
CA GLY A 89 11.19 -2.11 -8.30
C GLY A 89 9.73 -2.43 -7.99
N LEU A 90 9.15 -1.85 -6.93
CA LEU A 90 7.72 -1.98 -6.67
C LEU A 90 6.90 -1.44 -7.85
N THR A 91 6.15 -2.32 -8.50
CA THR A 91 5.28 -1.98 -9.63
C THR A 91 3.89 -2.60 -9.44
N ALA A 92 2.89 -1.98 -10.07
CA ALA A 92 1.51 -2.43 -9.99
C ALA A 92 0.80 -2.25 -11.33
N THR A 93 -0.27 -3.01 -11.51
CA THR A 93 -1.22 -2.86 -12.61
C THR A 93 -2.52 -2.30 -12.07
N GLN A 94 -3.02 -1.22 -12.67
CA GLN A 94 -4.34 -0.70 -12.33
C GLN A 94 -5.43 -1.62 -12.89
N VAL A 95 -6.34 -2.06 -12.03
CA VAL A 95 -7.51 -2.87 -12.39
C VAL A 95 -8.80 -2.08 -12.25
N LYS A 96 -9.89 -2.55 -12.86
CA LYS A 96 -11.14 -1.77 -12.96
C LYS A 96 -12.06 -1.97 -11.77
N THR A 97 -12.01 -3.14 -11.15
CA THR A 97 -12.94 -3.56 -10.12
C THR A 97 -12.21 -4.11 -8.90
N PRO A 98 -12.78 -3.97 -7.69
CA PRO A 98 -12.17 -4.49 -6.47
C PRO A 98 -12.09 -6.03 -6.47
N GLN A 99 -12.94 -6.73 -7.22
CA GLN A 99 -12.94 -8.20 -7.31
C GLN A 99 -11.66 -8.75 -7.94
N GLU A 100 -11.03 -7.98 -8.84
CA GLU A 100 -9.77 -8.34 -9.51
C GLU A 100 -8.57 -8.33 -8.56
N LEU A 101 -8.70 -7.67 -7.40
CA LEU A 101 -7.66 -7.61 -6.38
C LEU A 101 -7.48 -8.96 -5.68
N GLN A 102 -6.26 -9.18 -5.22
CA GLN A 102 -5.80 -10.33 -4.46
C GLN A 102 -5.18 -9.87 -3.15
N LEU A 103 -4.87 -10.83 -2.27
CA LEU A 103 -4.12 -10.55 -1.06
C LEU A 103 -2.81 -9.81 -1.37
N GLY A 104 -2.48 -8.81 -0.56
CA GLY A 104 -1.32 -7.93 -0.76
C GLY A 104 -1.54 -6.79 -1.75
N ASP A 105 -2.69 -6.72 -2.43
CA ASP A 105 -2.99 -5.63 -3.34
C ASP A 105 -3.41 -4.35 -2.61
N VAL A 106 -3.32 -3.20 -3.28
CA VAL A 106 -3.46 -1.89 -2.66
C VAL A 106 -4.66 -1.15 -3.24
N ILE A 107 -5.36 -0.39 -2.39
CA ILE A 107 -6.42 0.52 -2.81
C ILE A 107 -6.05 1.94 -2.39
N SER A 108 -6.13 2.89 -3.31
CA SER A 108 -5.99 4.33 -3.01
C SER A 108 -7.35 5.02 -3.04
N TYR A 109 -7.58 5.88 -2.07
CA TYR A 109 -8.86 6.55 -1.82
C TYR A 109 -8.68 8.06 -1.95
N ASP A 110 -9.54 8.67 -2.73
CA ASP A 110 -9.83 10.10 -2.73
C ASP A 110 -11.24 10.22 -2.14
N PHE A 111 -11.33 10.50 -0.84
CA PHE A 111 -12.61 10.42 -0.14
C PHE A 111 -13.55 11.57 -0.51
N HIS A 112 -13.00 12.69 -0.96
CA HIS A 112 -13.73 13.91 -1.27
C HIS A 112 -14.06 14.04 -2.78
N GLY A 113 -13.39 13.27 -3.62
CA GLY A 113 -13.50 13.33 -5.08
C GLY A 113 -12.87 14.58 -5.67
N ASP A 114 -11.90 15.20 -4.98
CA ASP A 114 -11.27 16.47 -5.38
C ASP A 114 -9.96 16.28 -6.18
N GLY A 115 -9.56 15.02 -6.41
CA GLY A 115 -8.34 14.64 -7.10
C GLY A 115 -7.13 14.46 -6.18
N ARG A 116 -7.25 14.80 -4.89
CA ARG A 116 -6.23 14.51 -3.87
C ARG A 116 -6.54 13.15 -3.24
N PHE A 117 -5.53 12.29 -3.18
CA PHE A 117 -5.70 10.96 -2.59
C PHE A 117 -5.29 11.04 -1.12
N ASP A 118 -6.24 10.70 -0.26
CA ASP A 118 -6.19 10.91 1.19
C ASP A 118 -5.69 9.67 1.93
N HIS A 119 -5.99 8.48 1.39
CA HIS A 119 -5.80 7.24 2.11
C HIS A 119 -5.34 6.10 1.21
N THR A 120 -4.69 5.10 1.82
CA THR A 120 -4.20 3.90 1.13
C THR A 120 -4.35 2.71 2.07
N THR A 121 -4.88 1.60 1.56
CA THR A 121 -5.14 0.37 2.31
C THR A 121 -4.53 -0.83 1.58
N ILE A 122 -4.39 -1.97 2.28
CA ILE A 122 -3.93 -3.23 1.69
C ILE A 122 -4.98 -4.32 1.89
N VAL A 123 -5.21 -5.13 0.85
CA VAL A 123 -6.12 -6.27 0.86
C VAL A 123 -5.50 -7.41 1.67
N THR A 124 -6.15 -7.79 2.76
CA THR A 124 -5.67 -8.80 3.72
C THR A 124 -6.59 -10.00 3.84
N ALA A 125 -7.85 -9.84 3.42
CA ALA A 125 -8.80 -10.95 3.34
C ALA A 125 -9.82 -10.71 2.22
N LYS A 126 -10.72 -11.68 2.02
CA LYS A 126 -11.87 -11.54 1.13
C LYS A 126 -13.12 -12.12 1.77
N ASN A 127 -14.26 -11.47 1.52
CA ASN A 127 -15.58 -12.02 1.77
C ASN A 127 -16.25 -12.32 0.41
N GLY A 128 -16.24 -13.58 0.00
CA GLY A 128 -16.48 -13.94 -1.41
C GLY A 128 -15.41 -13.33 -2.31
N ASP A 129 -15.81 -12.61 -3.35
CA ASP A 129 -14.87 -11.90 -4.22
C ASP A 129 -14.49 -10.50 -3.72
N MET A 130 -15.18 -10.00 -2.70
CA MET A 130 -15.03 -8.62 -2.23
C MET A 130 -13.85 -8.51 -1.25
N PRO A 131 -12.91 -7.58 -1.47
CA PRO A 131 -11.76 -7.38 -0.59
C PRO A 131 -12.16 -6.90 0.81
N LEU A 132 -11.40 -7.39 1.79
CA LEU A 132 -11.31 -6.84 3.13
C LEU A 132 -9.90 -6.29 3.33
N VAL A 133 -9.77 -5.17 4.01
CA VAL A 133 -8.52 -4.41 4.08
C VAL A 133 -8.09 -4.11 5.51
N ASN A 134 -6.77 -3.99 5.68
CA ASN A 134 -6.17 -3.39 6.86
C ASN A 134 -5.59 -2.01 6.50
N ALA A 135 -5.58 -1.11 7.49
CA ALA A 135 -4.98 0.22 7.35
C ALA A 135 -4.71 0.86 8.72
N HIS A 136 -3.93 1.95 8.69
CA HIS A 136 -3.62 2.81 9.84
C HIS A 136 -4.29 4.21 9.70
N THR A 137 -3.85 5.18 10.50
CA THR A 137 -4.48 6.50 10.79
C THR A 137 -5.76 6.33 11.60
N TYR A 138 -6.70 5.53 11.09
CA TYR A 138 -7.78 4.93 11.86
C TYR A 138 -7.70 3.43 11.66
N ASP A 139 -7.12 2.77 12.65
CA ASP A 139 -6.75 1.37 12.60
C ASP A 139 -7.94 0.52 12.17
N ALA A 140 -7.75 -0.24 11.08
CA ALA A 140 -8.76 -1.08 10.47
C ALA A 140 -8.21 -2.50 10.31
N TYR A 141 -9.03 -3.48 10.67
CA TYR A 141 -8.73 -4.91 10.55
C TYR A 141 -9.86 -5.60 9.79
N HIS A 142 -9.52 -6.20 8.65
CA HIS A 142 -10.44 -6.91 7.76
C HIS A 142 -11.74 -6.13 7.48
N ARG A 143 -11.60 -4.82 7.30
CA ARG A 143 -12.73 -3.92 7.02
C ARG A 143 -13.18 -4.06 5.56
N THR A 144 -14.47 -3.92 5.29
CA THR A 144 -14.97 -3.81 3.91
C THR A 144 -14.25 -2.68 3.16
N TRP A 145 -13.71 -3.00 1.99
CA TRP A 145 -12.85 -2.09 1.22
C TRP A 145 -13.48 -0.75 0.86
N ASP A 146 -14.81 -0.66 0.75
CA ASP A 146 -15.50 0.53 0.24
C ASP A 146 -15.58 1.68 1.24
N TYR A 147 -15.22 1.43 2.51
CA TYR A 147 -15.11 2.45 3.57
C TYR A 147 -16.39 3.29 3.79
N LYS A 148 -17.57 2.83 3.35
CA LYS A 148 -18.83 3.60 3.47
C LYS A 148 -19.26 3.87 4.90
N ASP A 149 -18.77 3.07 5.83
CA ASP A 149 -18.97 3.19 7.28
C ASP A 149 -17.93 4.14 7.94
N SER A 150 -17.05 4.78 7.17
CA SER A 150 -16.04 5.71 7.68
C SER A 150 -16.60 7.13 7.78
N TYR A 151 -16.20 7.86 8.82
CA TYR A 151 -16.54 9.28 8.94
C TYR A 151 -15.91 10.13 7.82
N ALA A 152 -14.83 9.64 7.20
CA ALA A 152 -14.16 10.31 6.08
C ALA A 152 -14.89 10.11 4.74
N TYR A 153 -15.81 9.12 4.66
CA TYR A 153 -16.48 8.81 3.41
C TYR A 153 -17.41 9.93 2.94
N SER A 154 -17.43 10.16 1.64
CA SER A 154 -18.44 10.97 0.96
C SER A 154 -19.01 10.23 -0.25
N PRO A 155 -20.22 10.57 -0.72
CA PRO A 155 -20.79 10.02 -1.96
C PRO A 155 -19.92 10.26 -3.21
N ASN A 156 -19.00 11.21 -3.16
CA ASN A 156 -18.11 11.55 -4.27
C ASN A 156 -16.82 10.72 -4.29
N ALA A 157 -16.60 9.89 -3.27
CA ALA A 157 -15.37 9.14 -3.10
C ALA A 157 -14.97 8.37 -4.37
N LYS A 158 -13.68 8.44 -4.71
CA LYS A 158 -13.06 7.74 -5.83
C LYS A 158 -12.03 6.74 -5.31
N TYR A 159 -11.93 5.64 -6.03
CA TYR A 159 -11.02 4.54 -5.70
C TYR A 159 -10.14 4.22 -6.90
N ILE A 160 -8.90 3.86 -6.63
CA ILE A 160 -8.02 3.21 -7.61
C ILE A 160 -7.55 1.89 -7.03
N PHE A 161 -7.69 0.84 -7.83
CA PHE A 161 -7.35 -0.53 -7.47
C PHE A 161 -6.02 -0.90 -8.11
N PHE A 162 -5.01 -1.20 -7.30
CA PHE A 162 -3.66 -1.54 -7.74
C PHE A 162 -3.37 -3.00 -7.42
N LYS A 163 -3.27 -3.81 -8.47
CA LYS A 163 -2.75 -5.17 -8.38
C LYS A 163 -1.23 -5.12 -8.36
N ILE A 164 -0.61 -5.45 -7.22
CA ILE A 164 0.85 -5.46 -7.12
C ILE A 164 1.39 -6.58 -8.01
N ASN A 165 2.43 -6.31 -8.79
CA ASN A 165 3.03 -7.32 -9.66
C ASN A 165 3.85 -8.30 -8.81
N ASP A 166 3.82 -9.59 -9.16
CA ASP A 166 4.51 -10.62 -8.36
C ASP A 166 6.03 -10.69 -8.63
N HIS A 167 6.46 -10.09 -9.74
CA HIS A 167 7.86 -10.07 -10.18
C HIS A 167 8.32 -8.63 -10.36
N PHE A 168 9.44 -8.29 -9.72
CA PHE A 168 10.06 -6.98 -9.85
C PHE A 168 11.45 -7.09 -10.49
N SER A 169 11.76 -6.08 -11.32
CA SER A 169 13.07 -5.86 -11.96
C SER A 169 13.72 -4.56 -11.48
#